data_AF-A0A2P9C5J0-F1
#
_entry.id   AF-A0A2P9C5J0-F1
#
_cell.length_a   1.000
_cell.length_b   1.000
_cell.length_c   1.000
_cell.angle_alpha   90.00
_cell.angle_beta   90.00
_cell.angle_gamma   90.00
#
_symmetry.space_group_name_H-M   'P 1'
#
loop_
_entity.id
_entity.type
_entity.pdbx_description
1 polymer ?
#
loop_
_entity_poly.entity_id
_entity_poly.type
_entity_poly.pdbx_seq_one_letter_code
_entity_poly.pdbx_strand_id
1 'polypeptide(L)'
;MSNVSNALVWELTRKSNCFIKKNKAGKKGVFLCDPLNVNYKNTPSSSGLVKSNSTNVTLKDGKVVFNVKTSNEANVVNKHFRAKNMKNVEKLLQQHGNFEKAKNKEKLLKKYKRLSKLYQASHKTTN
;
A
#
# COMPACT_ATOMS: atom_id res chain seq x y z
N MET A 1 24.37 -16.39 5.24
CA MET A 1 23.51 -16.04 4.08
C MET A 1 22.06 -16.20 4.48
N SER A 2 21.20 -15.21 4.25
CA SER A 2 19.75 -15.34 4.47
C SER A 2 19.14 -16.19 3.35
N ASN A 3 18.29 -17.15 3.70
CA ASN A 3 17.61 -18.04 2.75
C ASN A 3 16.48 -17.36 1.95
N VAL A 4 16.10 -16.12 2.31
CA VAL A 4 15.05 -15.34 1.65
C VAL A 4 15.65 -14.07 1.05
N SER A 5 15.30 -13.79 -0.20
CA SER A 5 15.62 -12.55 -0.91
C SER A 5 14.38 -11.97 -1.59
N ASN A 6 14.35 -10.65 -1.77
CA ASN A 6 13.22 -9.97 -2.43
C ASN A 6 13.00 -10.46 -3.87
N ALA A 7 14.08 -10.82 -4.58
CA ALA A 7 14.01 -11.41 -5.91
C ALA A 7 13.34 -12.79 -5.90
N LEU A 8 13.72 -13.65 -4.94
CA LEU A 8 13.10 -14.97 -4.79
C LEU A 8 11.62 -14.84 -4.43
N VAL A 9 11.25 -13.93 -3.53
CA VAL A 9 9.85 -13.66 -3.19
C VAL A 9 9.05 -13.24 -4.42
N TRP A 10 9.62 -12.41 -5.29
CA TRP A 10 8.96 -12.03 -6.54
C TRP A 10 8.77 -13.21 -7.48
N GLU A 11 9.78 -14.05 -7.69
CA GLU A 11 9.64 -15.22 -8.58
C GLU A 11 8.60 -16.21 -8.06
N LEU A 12 8.50 -16.40 -6.74
CA LEU A 12 7.46 -17.23 -6.13
C LEU A 12 6.05 -16.64 -6.26
N THR A 13 5.91 -15.31 -6.25
CA THR A 13 4.59 -14.64 -6.11
C THR A 13 4.09 -13.92 -7.36
N ARG A 14 4.92 -13.75 -8.40
CA ARG A 14 4.57 -13.00 -9.62
C ARG A 14 3.33 -13.53 -10.37
N LYS A 15 3.03 -14.82 -10.24
CA LYS A 15 1.87 -15.50 -10.87
C LYS A 15 0.90 -16.06 -9.83
N SER A 16 1.40 -16.66 -8.77
CA SER A 16 0.69 -17.43 -7.73
C SER A 16 0.53 -16.62 -6.45
N ASN A 17 -0.28 -15.56 -6.50
CA ASN A 17 -0.57 -14.74 -5.33
C ASN A 17 -2.06 -14.39 -5.27
N CYS A 18 -2.67 -14.54 -4.08
CA CYS A 18 -4.10 -14.35 -3.86
C CYS A 18 -4.58 -12.90 -4.09
N PHE A 19 -3.68 -11.93 -3.96
CA PHE A 19 -3.96 -10.51 -4.21
C PHE A 19 -3.85 -10.14 -5.69
N ILE A 20 -3.38 -11.05 -6.56
CA ILE A 20 -3.38 -10.80 -8.01
C ILE A 20 -4.80 -10.95 -8.54
N LYS A 21 -5.30 -9.90 -9.18
CA LYS A 21 -6.57 -9.90 -9.90
C LYS A 21 -6.32 -9.57 -11.37
N LYS A 22 -6.75 -10.48 -12.24
CA LYS A 22 -6.67 -10.36 -13.70
C LYS A 22 -8.07 -10.16 -14.24
N ASN A 23 -8.26 -9.22 -15.15
CA ASN A 23 -9.54 -9.05 -15.81
C ASN A 23 -9.73 -10.17 -16.86
N LYS A 24 -10.83 -10.91 -16.79
CA LYS A 24 -11.16 -12.00 -17.73
C LYS A 24 -11.62 -11.47 -19.09
N ALA A 25 -12.41 -10.39 -19.09
CA ALA A 25 -13.00 -9.82 -20.30
C ALA A 25 -12.00 -8.98 -21.11
N GLY A 26 -11.00 -8.39 -20.45
CA GLY A 26 -9.92 -7.67 -21.10
C GLY A 26 -8.57 -8.13 -20.57
N LYS A 27 -7.76 -8.79 -21.40
CA LYS A 27 -6.44 -9.31 -21.00
C LYS A 27 -5.43 -8.22 -20.60
N LYS A 28 -5.76 -6.94 -20.84
CA LYS A 28 -4.92 -5.79 -20.50
C LYS A 28 -5.15 -5.35 -19.05
N GLY A 29 -4.16 -5.58 -18.21
CA GLY A 29 -4.13 -5.10 -16.82
C GLY A 29 -4.14 -6.23 -15.79
N VAL A 30 -3.02 -6.38 -15.08
CA VAL A 30 -2.89 -7.27 -13.93
C VAL A 30 -2.70 -6.40 -12.69
N PHE A 31 -3.69 -6.45 -11.79
CA PHE A 31 -3.68 -5.68 -10.56
C PHE A 31 -3.15 -6.53 -9.41
N LEU A 32 -2.46 -5.89 -8.48
CA LEU A 32 -2.01 -6.50 -7.23
C LEU A 32 -2.62 -5.72 -6.06
N CYS A 33 -3.63 -6.30 -5.42
CA CYS A 33 -4.48 -5.70 -4.40
C CYS A 33 -3.91 -5.78 -2.97
N ASP A 34 -2.59 -5.85 -2.83
CA ASP A 34 -1.91 -5.94 -1.53
C ASP A 34 -2.07 -4.62 -0.73
N PRO A 35 -2.39 -4.70 0.58
CA PRO A 35 -2.56 -3.54 1.46
C PRO A 35 -1.33 -2.64 1.61
N LEU A 36 -0.12 -3.11 1.29
CA LEU A 36 1.14 -2.35 1.39
C LEU A 36 1.65 -1.79 0.05
N ASN A 37 0.89 -1.95 -1.03
CA ASN A 37 1.26 -1.45 -2.35
C ASN A 37 1.06 0.06 -2.50
N VAL A 38 2.12 0.79 -2.82
CA VAL A 38 2.04 2.24 -3.18
C VAL A 38 1.16 2.44 -4.41
N ASN A 39 1.29 1.55 -5.40
CA ASN A 39 0.43 1.49 -6.56
C ASN A 39 0.00 0.05 -6.83
N TYR A 40 -1.24 -0.16 -7.27
CA TYR A 40 -1.82 -1.51 -7.41
C TYR A 40 -1.39 -2.22 -8.71
N LYS A 41 -0.21 -1.90 -9.28
CA LYS A 41 0.34 -2.65 -10.41
C LYS A 41 1.01 -3.93 -9.90
N ASN A 42 0.93 -5.00 -10.69
CA ASN A 42 1.68 -6.23 -10.39
C ASN A 42 3.13 -6.12 -10.88
N THR A 43 3.99 -5.44 -10.11
CA THR A 43 5.42 -5.32 -10.39
C THR A 43 6.23 -5.46 -9.11
N PRO A 44 7.49 -5.93 -9.16
CA PRO A 44 8.29 -6.13 -7.95
C PRO A 44 8.54 -4.80 -7.21
N SER A 45 8.69 -3.70 -7.95
CA SER A 45 8.93 -2.37 -7.39
C SER A 45 7.70 -1.71 -6.74
N SER A 46 6.50 -2.23 -7.01
CA SER A 46 5.24 -1.75 -6.41
C SER A 46 4.74 -2.65 -5.28
N SER A 47 5.16 -3.92 -5.27
CA SER A 47 4.69 -4.95 -4.33
C SER A 47 5.20 -4.71 -2.90
N GLY A 48 4.28 -4.63 -1.94
CA GLY A 48 4.57 -4.52 -0.52
C GLY A 48 5.13 -5.82 0.07
N LEU A 49 4.80 -6.97 -0.52
CA LEU A 49 5.44 -8.25 -0.21
C LEU A 49 6.93 -8.23 -0.54
N VAL A 50 7.30 -7.71 -1.71
CA VAL A 50 8.68 -7.70 -2.22
C VAL A 50 9.52 -6.60 -1.58
N LYS A 51 8.97 -5.40 -1.35
CA LYS A 51 9.72 -4.31 -0.74
C LYS A 51 9.99 -4.58 0.74
N SER A 52 11.23 -4.38 1.18
CA SER A 52 11.59 -4.46 2.61
C SER A 52 10.85 -3.38 3.42
N ASN A 53 10.85 -2.15 2.90
CA ASN A 53 10.15 -1.01 3.49
C ASN A 53 9.07 -0.49 2.55
N SER A 54 7.85 -0.32 3.03
CA SER A 54 6.74 0.21 2.22
C SER A 54 5.74 0.97 3.07
N THR A 55 5.11 1.97 2.47
CA THR A 55 3.96 2.65 3.07
C THR A 55 2.79 2.67 2.10
N ASN A 56 1.57 2.64 2.64
CA ASN A 56 0.37 2.75 1.84
C ASN A 56 -0.76 3.46 2.58
N VAL A 57 -1.73 3.97 1.82
CA VAL A 57 -3.01 4.44 2.35
C VAL A 57 -4.11 3.51 1.84
N THR A 58 -4.91 2.95 2.74
CA THR A 58 -6.02 2.05 2.42
C THR A 58 -7.31 2.49 3.10
N LEU A 59 -8.44 1.96 2.62
CA LEU A 59 -9.71 2.01 3.34
C LEU A 59 -9.85 0.68 4.10
N LYS A 60 -10.14 0.75 5.40
CA LYS A 60 -10.40 -0.42 6.25
C LYS A 60 -11.57 -0.09 7.17
N ASP A 61 -12.62 -0.90 7.15
CA ASP A 61 -13.83 -0.74 7.98
C ASP A 61 -14.42 0.68 7.87
N GLY A 62 -14.54 1.15 6.62
CA GLY A 62 -14.96 2.51 6.29
C GLY A 62 -13.92 3.60 6.56
N LYS A 63 -12.91 3.38 7.40
CA LYS A 63 -11.96 4.44 7.79
C LYS A 63 -10.70 4.40 6.94
N VAL A 64 -10.12 5.58 6.69
CA VAL A 64 -8.83 5.67 6.00
C VAL A 64 -7.70 5.35 6.98
N VAL A 65 -6.80 4.44 6.58
CA VAL A 65 -5.69 3.93 7.39
C VAL A 65 -4.38 4.06 6.61
N PHE A 66 -3.33 4.49 7.30
CA PHE A 66 -1.96 4.54 6.83
C PHE A 66 -1.22 3.29 7.32
N ASN A 67 -0.79 2.45 6.39
CA ASN A 67 -0.05 1.21 6.66
C ASN A 67 1.44 1.45 6.44
N VAL A 68 2.24 0.90 7.34
CA VAL A 68 3.70 0.97 7.30
C VAL A 68 4.26 -0.42 7.49
N LYS A 69 5.16 -0.82 6.62
CA LYS A 69 6.06 -1.95 6.80
C LYS A 69 7.48 -1.42 6.86
N THR A 70 8.18 -1.76 7.92
CA THR A 70 9.61 -1.50 8.07
C THR A 70 10.32 -2.79 8.44
N SER A 71 11.41 -3.09 7.77
CA SER A 71 12.27 -4.24 8.06
C SER A 71 13.60 -3.73 8.59
N ASN A 72 13.99 -4.22 9.77
CA ASN A 72 15.36 -4.14 10.29
C ASN A 72 15.98 -5.54 10.21
N GLU A 73 17.30 -5.65 10.42
CA GLU A 73 18.08 -6.90 10.24
C GLU A 73 17.49 -8.12 10.98
N ALA A 74 16.83 -7.91 12.12
CA ALA A 74 16.24 -8.98 12.91
C ALA A 74 14.71 -9.13 12.76
N ASN A 75 13.98 -8.08 12.37
CA ASN A 75 12.52 -8.04 12.51
C ASN A 75 11.81 -7.25 11.40
N VAL A 76 10.68 -7.79 10.95
CA VAL A 76 9.71 -7.06 10.11
C VAL A 76 8.59 -6.55 10.99
N VAL A 77 8.40 -5.23 11.00
CA VAL A 77 7.35 -4.57 11.79
C VAL A 77 6.29 -4.01 10.85
N ASN A 78 5.04 -4.42 11.08
CA ASN A 78 3.87 -3.85 10.41
C ASN A 78 3.10 -2.97 11.38
N LYS A 79 2.87 -1.71 11.01
CA LYS A 79 2.12 -0.73 11.80
C LYS A 79 0.95 -0.18 11.00
N HIS A 80 -0.15 0.10 11.70
CA HIS A 80 -1.36 0.68 11.13
C HIS A 80 -1.75 1.92 11.92
N PHE A 81 -1.95 3.03 11.23
CA PHE A 81 -2.30 4.31 11.84
C PHE A 81 -3.59 4.84 11.23
N ARG A 82 -4.49 5.35 12.06
CA ARG A 82 -5.72 6.00 11.55
C ARG A 82 -5.36 7.34 10.91
N ALA A 83 -5.65 7.47 9.61
CA ALA A 83 -5.41 8.69 8.84
C ALA A 83 -6.62 9.64 8.95
N LYS A 84 -6.70 10.37 10.08
CA LYS A 84 -7.89 11.19 10.41
C LYS A 84 -8.13 12.34 9.43
N ASN A 85 -7.08 13.03 9.01
CA ASN A 85 -7.11 14.19 8.12
C ASN A 85 -5.82 14.24 7.29
N MET A 86 -5.76 15.16 6.30
CA MET A 86 -4.58 15.29 5.43
C MET A 86 -3.30 15.60 6.21
N LYS A 87 -3.35 16.57 7.14
CA LYS A 87 -2.19 16.96 7.96
C LYS A 87 -1.62 15.78 8.75
N ASN A 88 -2.48 14.90 9.25
CA ASN A 88 -2.07 13.69 9.95
C ASN A 88 -1.35 12.70 9.02
N VAL A 89 -1.79 12.56 7.77
CA VAL A 89 -1.09 11.73 6.77
C VAL A 89 0.28 12.32 6.40
N GLU A 90 0.37 13.64 6.26
CA GLU A 90 1.64 14.32 6.01
C GLU A 90 2.63 14.09 7.16
N LYS A 91 2.16 14.22 8.41
CA LYS A 91 2.98 13.91 9.60
C LYS A 91 3.43 12.44 9.62
N LEU A 92 2.54 11.51 9.32
CA LEU A 92 2.88 10.07 9.25
C LEU A 92 3.87 9.76 8.11
N LEU A 93 3.76 10.44 6.97
CA LEU A 93 4.72 10.33 5.86
C LEU A 93 6.09 10.90 6.22
N GLN A 94 6.15 11.99 6.97
CA GLN A 94 7.39 12.55 7.48
C GLN A 94 8.05 11.59 8.49
N GLN A 95 7.26 11.00 9.39
CA GLN A 95 7.76 10.11 10.45
C GLN A 95 8.17 8.72 9.94
N HIS A 96 7.39 8.13 9.03
CA HIS A 96 7.53 6.71 8.67
C HIS A 96 7.74 6.47 7.17
N GLY A 97 7.72 7.52 6.35
CA GLY A 97 7.90 7.43 4.89
C GLY A 97 9.24 7.97 4.40
N ASN A 98 10.26 8.08 5.26
CA ASN A 98 11.58 8.62 4.91
C ASN A 98 12.22 7.88 3.72
N PHE A 99 12.03 6.57 3.61
CA PHE A 99 12.52 5.72 2.51
C PHE A 99 11.72 5.84 1.20
N GLU A 100 10.55 6.50 1.20
CA GLU A 100 9.76 6.68 -0.02
C GLU A 100 10.26 7.87 -0.85
N LYS A 101 10.31 7.67 -2.17
CA LYS A 101 10.63 8.75 -3.12
C LYS A 101 9.58 9.86 -3.06
N ALA A 102 9.96 11.11 -3.32
CA ALA A 102 9.04 12.26 -3.33
C ALA A 102 7.80 12.01 -4.21
N LYS A 103 7.99 11.43 -5.41
CA LYS A 103 6.89 11.03 -6.30
C LYS A 103 5.92 10.01 -5.68
N ASN A 104 6.40 9.11 -4.83
CA ASN A 104 5.54 8.15 -4.13
C ASN A 104 4.78 8.83 -2.99
N LYS A 105 5.43 9.73 -2.24
CA LYS A 105 4.77 10.54 -1.20
C LYS A 105 3.61 11.33 -1.79
N GLU A 106 3.81 12.00 -2.93
CA GLU A 106 2.77 12.72 -3.65
C GLU A 106 1.61 11.80 -4.08
N LYS A 107 1.92 10.62 -4.61
CA LYS A 107 0.90 9.61 -4.97
C LYS A 107 0.08 9.16 -3.76
N LEU A 108 0.71 8.97 -2.60
CA LEU A 108 0.03 8.58 -1.36
C LEU A 108 -0.91 9.68 -0.87
N LEU A 109 -0.49 10.94 -0.93
CA LEU A 109 -1.36 12.08 -0.62
C LEU A 109 -2.54 12.16 -1.59
N LYS A 110 -2.30 11.99 -2.90
CA LYS A 110 -3.37 11.94 -3.90
C LYS A 110 -4.33 10.76 -3.66
N LYS A 111 -3.79 9.61 -3.25
CA LYS A 111 -4.57 8.42 -2.89
C LYS A 111 -5.45 8.70 -1.66
N TYR A 112 -4.91 9.33 -0.63
CA TYR A 112 -5.67 9.77 0.54
C TYR A 112 -6.84 10.68 0.14
N LYS A 113 -6.63 11.73 -0.69
CA LYS A 113 -7.72 12.62 -1.16
C LYS A 113 -8.87 11.85 -1.82
N ARG A 114 -8.56 10.78 -2.55
CA ARG A 114 -9.57 9.92 -3.20
C ARG A 114 -10.33 9.08 -2.18
N LEU A 115 -9.61 8.46 -1.24
CA LEU A 115 -10.21 7.61 -0.21
C LEU A 115 -11.05 8.42 0.80
N SER A 116 -10.63 9.64 1.15
CA SER A 116 -11.39 10.50 2.06
C SER A 116 -12.73 10.93 1.45
N LYS A 117 -12.79 11.15 0.13
CA LYS A 117 -14.06 11.42 -0.57
C LYS A 117 -15.01 10.23 -0.53
N LEU A 118 -14.48 9.00 -0.71
CA LEU A 118 -15.28 7.79 -0.61
C LEU A 118 -15.89 7.62 0.80
N TYR A 119 -15.10 7.86 1.85
CA TYR A 119 -15.58 7.84 3.23
C TYR A 119 -16.68 8.88 3.50
N GLN A 120 -16.52 10.10 3.00
CA GLN A 120 -17.53 11.15 3.16
C GLN A 120 -18.82 10.82 2.40
N ALA A 121 -18.71 10.24 1.21
CA ALA A 121 -19.87 9.85 0.40
C ALA A 121 -20.68 8.74 1.09
N SER A 122 -20.02 7.72 1.66
CA SER A 122 -20.71 6.63 2.36
C SER A 122 -21.45 7.08 3.62
N HIS A 123 -20.96 8.11 4.32
CA HIS A 123 -21.62 8.66 5.50
C HIS A 123 -22.77 9.61 5.20
N LYS A 124 -22.85 10.18 3.98
CA LYS A 124 -23.96 11.05 3.56
C LYS A 124 -25.21 10.27 3.14
N THR A 125 -25.08 8.99 2.81
CA THR A 125 -26.19 8.14 2.34
C THR A 125 -26.96 7.44 3.47
N THR A 126 -26.47 7.56 4.71
CA THR A 126 -27.07 6.95 5.91
C THR A 126 -27.78 7.94 6.84
N ASN A 127 -27.99 9.19 6.41
CA ASN A 127 -28.73 10.21 7.13
C ASN A 127 -29.94 10.68 6.32
#